data_AF-A0A2E4YWW1-F1
#
_entry.id   AF-A0A2E4YWW1-F1
#
_cell.length_a   1.000
_cell.length_b   1.000
_cell.length_c   1.000
_cell.angle_alpha   90.00
_cell.angle_beta   90.00
_cell.angle_gamma   90.00
#
_symmetry.space_group_name_H-M   'P 1'
#
loop_
_entity.id
_entity.type
_entity.pdbx_description
1 polymer ?
#
loop_
_entity_poly.entity_id
_entity_poly.type
_entity_poly.pdbx_seq_one_letter_code
_entity_poly.pdbx_strand_id
1 'polypeptide(L)' 'MFIDLIDVDWSDYQGDVKVGDLLKIKEGMMLIEPIDPVLVLEADNDKGIYEIMYTRNNYIIGCGRMEIERVISESR' A
#
# COMPACT_ATOMS: atom_id res chain seq x y z
N MET A 1 18.82 8.43 27.31
CA MET A 1 18.55 7.48 26.22
C MET A 1 17.34 8.04 25.49
N PHE A 2 17.60 8.82 24.44
CA PHE A 2 16.54 9.37 23.61
C PHE A 2 16.03 8.22 22.75
N ILE A 3 14.76 7.87 22.92
CA ILE A 3 14.07 7.06 21.93
C ILE A 3 13.73 8.08 20.84
N ASP A 4 14.53 8.09 19.78
CA ASP A 4 14.15 8.78 18.55
C ASP A 4 12.87 8.12 18.08
N LEU A 5 11.74 8.75 18.42
CA LEU A 5 10.45 8.48 17.82
C LEU A 5 10.68 8.68 16.32
N ILE A 6 10.81 7.57 15.60
CA ILE A 6 10.77 7.55 14.14
C ILE A 6 9.53 8.38 13.80
N ASP A 7 9.75 9.48 13.10
CA ASP A 7 8.72 10.41 12.66
C ASP A 7 7.90 9.66 11.60
N VAL A 8 7.00 8.79 12.06
CA VAL A 8 6.10 8.04 11.18
C VAL A 8 5.14 9.06 10.63
N ASP A 9 5.33 9.38 9.35
CA ASP A 9 4.43 10.25 8.62
C ASP A 9 3.05 9.57 8.54
N TRP A 10 2.16 9.97 9.46
CA TRP A 10 0.77 9.55 9.48
C TRP A 10 -0.07 10.26 8.42
N SER A 11 0.51 11.10 7.56
CA SER A 11 -0.27 11.72 6.49
C SER A 11 -0.86 10.63 5.58
N ASP A 12 -2.16 10.77 5.30
CA ASP A 12 -2.85 9.91 4.35
C ASP A 12 -2.40 10.28 2.94
N TYR A 13 -2.04 9.29 2.12
CA TYR A 13 -1.81 9.49 0.69
C TYR A 13 -3.04 10.16 0.04
N GLN A 14 -2.83 11.29 -0.63
CA GLN A 14 -3.90 12.13 -1.22
C GLN A 14 -4.05 11.95 -2.75
N GLY A 15 -3.59 10.83 -3.30
CA GLY A 15 -3.69 10.55 -4.74
C GLY A 15 -4.68 9.44 -5.06
N ASP A 16 -5.12 9.40 -6.32
CA ASP A 16 -5.90 8.29 -6.84
C ASP A 16 -4.99 7.08 -7.12
N VAL A 17 -5.42 5.90 -6.71
CA VAL A 17 -4.77 4.63 -7.05
C VAL A 17 -5.44 4.05 -8.28
N LYS A 18 -4.63 3.59 -9.23
CA LYS A 18 -5.11 2.92 -10.44
C LYS A 18 -4.74 1.45 -10.45
N VAL A 19 -5.53 0.66 -11.18
CA VAL A 19 -5.20 -0.73 -11.49
C VAL A 19 -3.90 -0.77 -12.29
N GLY A 20 -2.98 -1.62 -11.85
CA GLY A 20 -1.63 -1.73 -12.43
C GLY A 20 -0.57 -0.87 -11.73
N ASP A 21 -0.96 0.00 -10.79
CA ASP A 21 0.01 0.74 -9.99
C ASP A 21 0.79 -0.19 -9.06
N LEU A 22 2.03 0.20 -8.77
CA LEU A 22 2.84 -0.41 -7.72
C LEU A 22 2.76 0.43 -6.47
N LEU A 23 2.33 -0.15 -5.35
CA LEU A 23 2.18 0.54 -4.08
C LEU A 23 3.24 0.11 -3.07
N LYS A 24 3.69 1.07 -2.28
CA LYS A 24 4.28 0.82 -0.96
C LYS A 24 3.22 1.07 0.10
N ILE A 25 3.00 0.08 0.95
CA ILE A 25 2.01 0.13 2.03
C ILE A 25 2.74 0.56 3.29
N LYS A 26 2.09 1.35 4.16
CA LYS A 26 2.68 1.72 5.45
C LYS A 26 2.93 0.48 6.30
N GLU A 27 4.04 0.49 7.04
CA GLU A 27 4.39 -0.58 7.97
C GLU A 27 3.33 -0.73 9.08
N GLY A 28 3.02 -1.97 9.46
CA GLY A 28 2.04 -2.30 10.49
C GLY A 28 0.61 -2.49 9.99
N MET A 29 0.36 -2.29 8.68
CA MET A 29 -0.97 -2.48 8.08
C MET A 29 -1.29 -3.95 7.81
N MET A 30 -0.29 -4.83 7.78
CA MET A 30 -0.50 -6.26 7.53
C MET A 30 0.21 -7.14 8.55
N LEU A 31 -0.41 -8.27 8.86
CA LEU A 31 0.22 -9.27 9.72
C LEU A 31 1.52 -9.82 9.11
N ILE A 32 1.56 -9.92 7.78
CA ILE A 32 2.73 -10.32 7.02
C ILE A 32 3.05 -9.20 6.03
N GLU A 33 4.06 -8.42 6.38
CA GLU A 33 4.52 -7.32 5.55
C GLU A 33 5.14 -7.83 4.25
N PRO A 34 4.79 -7.25 3.09
CA PRO A 34 5.41 -7.55 1.83
C PRO A 34 6.84 -6.99 1.83
N ILE A 35 7.78 -7.80 1.40
CA ILE A 35 9.20 -7.40 1.25
C ILE A 35 9.37 -6.39 0.10
N ASP A 36 8.48 -6.49 -0.90
CA ASP A 36 8.53 -5.75 -2.15
C ASP A 36 7.21 -4.99 -2.38
N PRO A 37 7.17 -3.99 -3.27
CA PRO A 37 5.92 -3.32 -3.64
C PRO A 37 4.84 -4.30 -4.08
N VAL A 38 3.59 -3.93 -3.84
CA VAL A 38 2.43 -4.71 -4.27
C VAL A 38 1.85 -4.13 -5.55
N LEU A 39 1.30 -4.98 -6.40
CA LEU A 39 0.60 -4.58 -7.62
C LEU A 39 -0.89 -4.43 -7.33
N VAL A 40 -1.50 -3.35 -7.79
CA VAL A 40 -2.95 -3.14 -7.68
C VAL A 40 -3.67 -3.91 -8.78
N LEU A 41 -4.60 -4.78 -8.38
CA LEU A 41 -5.48 -5.53 -9.28
C LEU A 41 -6.86 -4.87 -9.40
N GLU A 42 -7.38 -4.32 -8.30
CA GLU A 42 -8.63 -3.55 -8.26
C GLU A 42 -8.50 -2.35 -7.31
N ALA A 43 -9.14 -1.24 -7.64
CA ALA A 43 -9.14 -0.03 -6.81
C ALA A 43 -10.54 0.61 -6.74
N ASP A 44 -11.04 0.75 -5.52
CA ASP A 44 -12.24 1.55 -5.18
C ASP A 44 -11.78 2.70 -4.27
N ASN A 45 -11.34 3.80 -4.87
CA ASN A 45 -10.82 4.99 -4.17
C ASN A 45 -11.88 5.65 -3.27
N ASP A 46 -13.17 5.59 -3.65
CA ASP A 46 -14.27 6.15 -2.84
C ASP A 46 -14.43 5.42 -1.51
N LYS A 47 -14.21 4.10 -1.50
CA LYS A 47 -14.27 3.28 -0.27
C LYS A 47 -12.90 3.05 0.38
N GLY A 48 -11.81 3.36 -0.33
CA GLY A 48 -10.43 3.04 0.06
C GLY A 48 -10.19 1.54 0.13
N ILE A 49 -10.81 0.76 -0.78
CA ILE A 49 -10.68 -0.71 -0.85
C ILE A 49 -9.84 -1.06 -2.06
N TYR A 50 -8.87 -1.96 -1.86
CA TYR A 50 -7.92 -2.34 -2.91
C TYR A 50 -7.72 -3.85 -2.92
N GLU A 51 -7.71 -4.44 -4.11
CA GLU A 51 -7.17 -5.79 -4.31
C GLU A 51 -5.72 -5.67 -4.77
N ILE A 52 -4.81 -6.37 -4.09
CA ILE A 52 -3.38 -6.26 -4.34
C ILE A 52 -2.73 -7.64 -4.50
N MET A 53 -1.63 -7.68 -5.23
CA MET A 53 -0.81 -8.88 -5.41
C MET A 53 0.63 -8.64 -4.97
N TYR A 54 1.16 -9.58 -4.19
CA TYR A 54 2.56 -9.58 -3.77
C TYR A 54 3.42 -10.01 -4.95
N THR A 55 4.28 -9.12 -5.43
CA THR A 55 5.06 -9.30 -6.67
C THR A 55 6.04 -10.49 -6.62
N ARG A 56 6.59 -10.81 -5.43
CA ARG A 56 7.61 -11.86 -5.30
C ARG A 56 7.04 -13.28 -5.15
N ASN A 57 5.84 -13.41 -4.59
CA ASN A 57 5.25 -14.69 -4.23
C ASN A 57 3.89 -14.95 -4.89
N ASN A 58 3.40 -14.01 -5.71
CA ASN A 58 2.12 -14.08 -6.44
C ASN A 58 0.90 -14.41 -5.54
N TYR A 59 0.94 -13.99 -4.28
CA TYR A 59 -0.22 -14.06 -3.40
C TYR A 59 -1.12 -12.86 -3.65
N ILE A 60 -2.42 -13.12 -3.86
CA ILE A 60 -3.45 -12.11 -4.01
C ILE A 60 -4.14 -11.93 -2.66
N ILE A 61 -4.31 -10.68 -2.25
CA ILE A 61 -5.04 -10.33 -1.04
C ILE A 61 -6.09 -9.28 -1.40
N GLY A 62 -7.35 -9.63 -1.13
CA GLY A 62 -8.43 -8.66 -1.08
C GLY A 62 -8.36 -7.93 0.26
N CYS A 63 -7.95 -6.67 0.24
CA CYS A 63 -7.81 -5.87 1.43
C CYS A 63 -8.90 -4.80 1.50
N GLY A 64 -9.43 -4.57 2.70
CA GLY A 64 -10.28 -3.42 3.00
C GLY A 64 -9.47 -2.11 3.04
N ARG A 65 -9.82 -1.20 3.95
CA ARG A 65 -9.07 0.05 4.16
C ARG A 65 -7.59 -0.23 4.41
N MET A 66 -6.74 0.28 3.53
CA MET A 66 -5.28 0.24 3.63
C MET A 66 -4.71 1.64 3.57
N GLU A 67 -3.66 1.88 4.34
CA GLU A 67 -2.89 3.12 4.29
C GLU A 67 -1.71 2.94 3.35
N ILE A 68 -1.67 3.80 2.34
CA ILE A 68 -0.65 3.80 1.30
C ILE A 68 0.45 4.77 1.73
N GLU A 69 1.69 4.33 1.70
CA GLU A 69 2.85 5.20 1.92
C GLU A 69 3.13 6.00 0.66
N ARG A 70 3.16 5.34 -0.50
CA ARG A 70 3.31 5.98 -1.83
C ARG A 70 3.00 5.04 -2.99
N VAL A 71 2.64 5.63 -4.13
CA VAL A 71 2.66 4.98 -5.45
C VAL A 71 4.08 5.06 -6.03
N ILE A 72 4.63 3.93 -6.46
CA ILE A 72 5.99 3.79 -7.01
C ILE A 72 6.00 3.89 -8.53
N SER A 73 4.95 3.41 -9.19
CA SER A 73 4.77 3.57 -10.63
C SER A 73 3.34 3.96 -10.92
N GLU A 74 3.17 5.05 -11.66
CA GLU A 74 1.87 5.45 -12.20
C GLU A 74 1.66 4.72 -13.52
N SER A 75 0.66 3.84 -13.55
CA SER A 75 0.09 3.36 -14.80
C SER A 75 -0.59 4.54 -15.51
N ARG A 76 -0.24 4.73 -16.80
CA ARG A 76 -0.81 5.81 -17.62
C ARG A 76 -2.29 5.55 -17.91
#